data_AF-A0A3B3CPL5-F1
#
_entry.id   AF-A0A3B3CPL5-F1
#
_cell.length_a   1.000
_cell.length_b   1.000
_cell.length_c   1.000
_cell.angle_alpha   90.00
_cell.angle_beta   90.00
_cell.angle_gamma   90.00
#
_symmetry.space_group_name_H-M   'P 1'
#
loop_
_entity.id
_entity.type
_entity.pdbx_description
1 polymer ?
#
loop_
_entity_poly.entity_id
_entity_poly.type
_entity_poly.pdbx_seq_one_letter_code
_entity_poly.pdbx_strand_id
1 'polypeptide(L)'
;MARRRRSKGNNAQQQQNAPNRRGRALREPAVYAKPTGFESEVPHEKLTITQARKGTPANRPVRVYADGIFDLFHSGHARALMQAKNVFPNTHLIVGVCSDELTHKFKGYTVMTEDERYDALTHCRYVDEVVRDAPWTLSTEFLKKHKIDFVAHDDIPYTSAGSEDVYKHIKEAGMFVATERTEGISTSDLITRIVRDYDIYVRRNLQRGYTARELNVGFIKENTYRLQNQVDKMKETVRTVEEKSKHFVNRVEEKSQDLIHKWEEKSREFIGNFLELFGPDGAWDY
;
A
#
# COMPACT_ATOMS: atom_id res chain seq x y z
N MET A 1 16.48 -81.37 5.32
CA MET A 1 15.83 -80.74 6.48
C MET A 1 16.86 -80.56 7.59
N ALA A 2 17.25 -79.33 7.92
CA ALA A 2 17.72 -78.91 9.24
C ALA A 2 17.89 -77.38 9.23
N ARG A 3 17.37 -76.73 10.26
CA ARG A 3 17.15 -75.28 10.40
C ARG A 3 18.03 -74.77 11.54
N ARG A 4 18.32 -73.45 11.55
CA ARG A 4 18.95 -72.59 12.60
C ARG A 4 20.48 -72.48 12.50
N ARG A 5 21.12 -71.31 12.65
CA ARG A 5 20.74 -70.03 13.27
C ARG A 5 21.66 -68.92 12.67
N ARG A 6 21.10 -67.85 12.10
CA ARG A 6 21.84 -66.60 11.82
C ARG A 6 21.44 -65.58 12.88
N SER A 7 22.43 -65.11 13.64
CA SER A 7 22.32 -64.05 14.63
C SER A 7 21.92 -62.73 13.94
N LYS A 8 20.85 -62.09 14.41
CA LYS A 8 20.52 -60.69 14.13
C LYS A 8 21.15 -59.85 15.24
N GLY A 9 22.23 -59.15 14.92
CA GLY A 9 22.75 -58.04 15.73
C GLY A 9 22.06 -56.73 15.29
N ASN A 10 21.47 -56.03 16.26
CA ASN A 10 20.72 -54.79 16.08
C ASN A 10 21.63 -53.58 15.85
N ASN A 11 21.08 -52.67 15.02
CA ASN A 11 21.31 -51.23 14.91
C ASN A 11 21.97 -50.52 16.10
N ALA A 12 22.99 -49.71 15.80
CA ALA A 12 23.14 -48.34 16.31
C ALA A 12 24.25 -47.59 15.53
N GLN A 13 24.00 -47.21 14.29
CA GLN A 13 24.77 -46.12 13.67
C GLN A 13 24.12 -44.81 14.05
N GLN A 14 24.83 -44.06 14.89
CA GLN A 14 24.56 -42.69 15.28
C GLN A 14 24.46 -41.82 14.02
N GLN A 15 23.24 -41.57 13.55
CA GLN A 15 22.96 -40.35 12.80
C GLN A 15 23.05 -39.20 13.79
N GLN A 16 24.19 -38.52 13.76
CA GLN A 16 24.41 -37.27 14.46
C GLN A 16 23.27 -36.31 14.08
N ASN A 17 22.48 -35.93 15.07
CA ASN A 17 21.50 -34.87 14.99
C ASN A 17 22.20 -33.59 14.55
N ALA A 18 22.13 -33.26 13.26
CA ALA A 18 22.32 -31.89 12.81
C ALA A 18 21.26 -31.03 13.52
N PRO A 19 21.63 -29.94 14.22
CA PRO A 19 20.64 -29.10 14.86
C PRO A 19 19.79 -28.48 13.76
N ASN A 20 18.54 -28.92 13.69
CA ASN A 20 17.51 -28.38 12.84
C ASN A 20 17.30 -26.90 13.24
N ARG A 21 18.02 -25.97 12.60
CA ARG A 21 17.81 -24.52 12.72
C ARG A 21 16.46 -24.14 12.08
N ARG A 22 15.36 -24.69 12.61
CA ARG A 22 14.02 -24.16 12.34
C ARG A 22 13.96 -22.84 13.10
N GLY A 23 14.12 -21.73 12.39
CA GLY A 23 13.85 -20.40 12.93
C GLY A 23 12.50 -20.44 13.63
N ARG A 24 12.48 -20.14 14.93
CA ARG A 24 11.24 -20.10 15.71
C ARG A 24 10.27 -19.17 14.97
N ALA A 25 9.04 -19.62 14.77
CA ALA A 25 7.99 -18.72 14.29
C ALA A 25 7.89 -17.51 15.23
N LEU A 26 7.79 -16.32 14.66
CA LEU A 26 7.54 -15.09 15.41
C LEU A 26 6.21 -15.22 16.15
N ARG A 27 6.17 -14.77 17.41
CA ARG A 27 4.99 -14.81 18.27
C ARG A 27 4.55 -13.44 18.77
N GLU A 28 5.45 -12.47 18.67
CA GLU A 28 5.22 -11.09 19.09
C GLU A 28 5.31 -10.18 17.85
N PRO A 29 4.61 -9.03 17.87
CA PRO A 29 4.77 -8.00 16.84
C PRO A 29 6.19 -7.44 16.78
N ALA A 30 6.52 -6.78 15.67
CA ALA A 30 7.75 -6.01 15.56
C ALA A 30 7.78 -4.87 16.60
N VAL A 31 8.97 -4.53 17.08
CA VAL A 31 9.11 -3.52 18.14
C VAL A 31 9.08 -2.11 17.55
N TYR A 32 8.57 -1.14 18.32
CA TYR A 32 8.76 0.26 17.98
C TYR A 32 10.18 0.72 18.31
N ALA A 33 10.76 1.53 17.43
CA ALA A 33 12.05 2.15 17.65
C ALA A 33 12.02 3.07 18.87
N LYS A 34 13.10 3.06 19.66
CA LYS A 34 13.21 3.91 20.84
C LYS A 34 13.43 5.38 20.42
N PRO A 35 12.84 6.36 21.14
CA PRO A 35 13.08 7.78 20.87
C PRO A 35 14.56 8.18 20.97
N THR A 36 15.33 7.50 21.82
CA THR A 36 16.77 7.71 22.02
C THR A 36 17.65 7.17 20.89
N GLY A 37 17.07 6.42 19.94
CA GLY A 37 17.80 5.76 18.86
C GLY A 37 18.25 4.33 19.21
N PHE A 38 19.18 3.80 18.43
CA PHE A 38 19.70 2.45 18.59
C PHE A 38 21.06 2.45 19.29
N GLU A 39 21.13 1.81 20.46
CA GLU A 39 22.36 1.58 21.21
C GLU A 39 22.92 0.19 20.88
N SER A 40 24.21 0.14 20.56
CA SER A 40 24.94 -1.10 20.25
C SER A 40 26.33 -1.03 20.85
N GLU A 41 26.76 -2.10 21.51
CA GLU A 41 28.13 -2.27 21.99
C GLU A 41 29.13 -2.38 20.84
N VAL A 42 28.67 -2.84 19.66
CA VAL A 42 29.48 -2.91 18.45
C VAL A 42 29.52 -1.54 17.78
N PRO A 43 30.70 -0.99 17.45
CA PRO A 43 30.83 0.24 16.69
C PRO A 43 30.07 0.17 15.36
N HIS A 44 29.37 1.25 15.03
CA HIS A 44 28.67 1.37 13.75
C HIS A 44 29.58 2.01 12.71
N GLU A 45 30.38 1.17 12.07
CA GLU A 45 31.10 1.53 10.85
C GLU A 45 30.23 1.27 9.63
N LYS A 46 30.30 2.19 8.66
CA LYS A 46 29.51 2.12 7.43
C LYS A 46 29.98 0.92 6.60
N LEU A 47 29.05 0.04 6.26
CA LEU A 47 29.33 -1.14 5.44
C LEU A 47 29.32 -0.79 3.95
N THR A 48 30.27 -1.33 3.20
CA THR A 48 30.19 -1.35 1.73
C THR A 48 29.20 -2.42 1.28
N ILE A 49 28.58 -2.23 0.10
CA ILE A 49 27.65 -3.21 -0.46
C ILE A 49 28.29 -4.60 -0.63
N THR A 50 29.58 -4.65 -0.97
CA THR A 50 30.35 -5.89 -1.11
C THR A 50 30.51 -6.62 0.23
N GLN A 51 30.77 -5.89 1.32
CA GLN A 51 30.84 -6.48 2.66
C GLN A 51 29.47 -6.99 3.11
N ALA A 52 28.41 -6.19 2.89
CA ALA A 52 27.05 -6.56 3.26
C ALA A 52 26.58 -7.84 2.52
N ARG A 53 26.90 -7.98 1.22
CA ARG A 53 26.58 -9.18 0.41
C ARG A 53 27.34 -10.44 0.84
N LYS A 54 28.57 -10.30 1.35
CA LYS A 54 29.33 -11.44 1.89
C LYS A 54 28.71 -12.00 3.18
N GLY A 55 27.87 -11.20 3.85
CA GLY A 55 27.26 -11.52 5.12
C GLY A 55 28.05 -10.92 6.29
N THR A 56 27.32 -10.48 7.31
CA THR A 56 27.88 -9.88 8.52
C THR A 56 27.71 -10.81 9.73
N PRO A 57 28.54 -10.66 10.78
CA PRO A 57 28.40 -11.43 12.02
C PRO A 57 26.99 -11.34 12.62
N ALA A 58 26.55 -12.38 13.33
CA ALA A 58 25.20 -12.47 13.89
C ALA A 58 24.84 -11.31 14.83
N ASN A 59 25.81 -10.75 15.54
CA ASN A 59 25.66 -9.59 16.44
C ASN A 59 25.75 -8.23 15.71
N ARG A 60 25.95 -8.21 14.40
CA ARG A 60 26.03 -7.00 13.57
C ARG A 60 25.24 -7.21 12.27
N PRO A 61 23.90 -7.37 12.33
CA PRO A 61 23.10 -7.41 11.12
C PRO A 61 23.27 -6.12 10.30
N VAL A 62 23.12 -6.21 8.99
CA VAL A 62 23.02 -5.05 8.11
C VAL A 62 21.68 -4.38 8.38
N ARG A 63 21.70 -3.11 8.76
CA ARG A 63 20.49 -2.36 9.12
C ARG A 63 19.97 -1.65 7.88
N VAL A 64 18.87 -2.17 7.35
CA VAL A 64 18.21 -1.64 6.15
C VAL A 64 16.99 -0.84 6.60
N TYR A 65 16.83 0.35 6.07
CA TYR A 65 15.67 1.20 6.32
C TYR A 65 14.79 1.26 5.09
N ALA A 66 13.50 1.03 5.23
CA ALA A 66 12.50 1.29 4.19
C ALA A 66 11.45 2.25 4.75
N ASP A 67 10.99 3.18 3.94
CA ASP A 67 9.99 4.17 4.33
C ASP A 67 8.79 4.19 3.41
N GLY A 68 7.70 4.75 3.93
CA GLY A 68 6.49 4.94 3.18
C GLY A 68 5.32 5.39 4.04
N ILE A 69 4.18 5.54 3.37
CA ILE A 69 2.93 5.89 4.04
C ILE A 69 2.26 4.63 4.60
N PHE A 70 2.29 3.54 3.82
CA PHE A 70 1.67 2.24 4.15
C PHE A 70 0.15 2.31 4.38
N ASP A 71 -0.53 3.29 3.79
CA ASP A 71 -1.98 3.40 3.80
C ASP A 71 -2.64 2.20 3.08
N LEU A 72 -3.74 1.70 3.65
CA LEU A 72 -4.38 0.43 3.28
C LEU A 72 -3.36 -0.70 3.08
N PHE A 73 -2.55 -0.99 4.11
CA PHE A 73 -1.43 -1.93 4.01
C PHE A 73 -1.79 -3.24 3.27
N HIS A 74 -1.09 -3.48 2.16
CA HIS A 74 -1.45 -4.52 1.20
C HIS A 74 -0.22 -5.31 0.70
N SER A 75 -0.45 -6.32 -0.14
CA SER A 75 0.60 -7.25 -0.58
C SER A 75 1.75 -6.58 -1.34
N GLY A 76 1.49 -5.47 -2.05
CA GLY A 76 2.54 -4.66 -2.68
C GLY A 76 3.57 -4.13 -1.66
N HIS A 77 3.10 -3.53 -0.55
CA HIS A 77 3.97 -3.10 0.54
C HIS A 77 4.72 -4.28 1.16
N ALA A 78 4.00 -5.35 1.51
CA ALA A 78 4.60 -6.53 2.14
C ALA A 78 5.71 -7.18 1.27
N ARG A 79 5.54 -7.20 -0.06
CA ARG A 79 6.55 -7.72 -1.00
C ARG A 79 7.74 -6.77 -1.17
N ALA A 80 7.54 -5.45 -1.14
CA ALA A 80 8.65 -4.50 -1.12
C ALA A 80 9.50 -4.67 0.16
N LEU A 81 8.84 -4.79 1.32
CA LEU A 81 9.50 -5.06 2.59
C LEU A 81 10.18 -6.44 2.62
N MET A 82 9.60 -7.45 1.96
CA MET A 82 10.26 -8.74 1.75
C MET A 82 11.56 -8.60 0.96
N GLN A 83 11.57 -7.80 -0.11
CA GLN A 83 12.79 -7.54 -0.89
C GLN A 83 13.84 -6.85 -0.02
N ALA A 84 13.45 -5.80 0.71
CA ALA A 84 14.32 -5.08 1.64
C ALA A 84 14.92 -6.00 2.72
N LYS A 85 14.12 -6.90 3.29
CA LYS A 85 14.59 -7.88 4.29
C LYS A 85 15.57 -8.90 3.73
N ASN A 86 15.42 -9.29 2.46
CA ASN A 86 16.22 -10.34 1.81
C ASN A 86 17.40 -9.79 0.99
N VAL A 87 17.64 -8.48 0.98
CA VAL A 87 18.71 -7.87 0.18
C VAL A 87 20.12 -8.30 0.62
N PHE A 88 20.31 -8.61 1.91
CA PHE A 88 21.54 -9.17 2.45
C PHE A 88 21.28 -10.46 3.26
N PRO A 89 22.29 -11.34 3.44
CA PRO A 89 22.13 -12.60 4.18
C PRO A 89 21.74 -12.45 5.66
N ASN A 90 22.13 -11.33 6.28
CA ASN A 90 21.87 -11.02 7.68
C ASN A 90 21.37 -9.59 7.79
N THR A 91 20.05 -9.42 7.73
CA THR A 91 19.40 -8.10 7.63
C THR A 91 18.47 -7.85 8.81
N HIS A 92 18.58 -6.65 9.39
CA HIS A 92 17.62 -6.08 10.32
C HIS A 92 16.87 -4.96 9.58
N LEU A 93 15.59 -5.19 9.30
CA LEU A 93 14.72 -4.27 8.58
C LEU A 93 14.00 -3.33 9.55
N ILE A 94 14.33 -2.05 9.40
CA ILE A 94 13.68 -0.93 10.05
C ILE A 94 12.69 -0.35 9.05
N VAL A 95 11.45 -0.13 9.45
CA VAL A 95 10.46 0.50 8.58
C VAL A 95 9.95 1.80 9.19
N GLY A 96 10.18 2.91 8.49
CA GLY A 96 9.70 4.22 8.88
C GLY A 96 8.35 4.56 8.27
N VAL A 97 7.43 5.04 9.09
CA VAL A 97 6.09 5.43 8.67
C VAL A 97 5.89 6.91 8.90
N CYS A 98 5.58 7.66 7.83
CA CYS A 98 5.32 9.10 7.92
C CYS A 98 4.04 9.37 8.73
N SER A 99 4.03 10.46 9.50
CA SER A 99 2.84 10.96 10.20
C SER A 99 1.75 11.43 9.23
N ASP A 100 0.51 11.49 9.71
CA ASP A 100 -0.62 12.03 8.94
C ASP A 100 -0.36 13.49 8.55
N GLU A 101 0.17 14.30 9.47
CA GLU A 101 0.51 15.71 9.21
C GLU A 101 1.47 15.86 8.02
N LEU A 102 2.60 15.13 8.04
CA LEU A 102 3.57 15.17 6.94
C LEU A 102 2.97 14.62 5.63
N THR A 103 2.20 13.55 5.73
CA THR A 103 1.61 12.90 4.55
C THR A 103 0.60 13.82 3.86
N HIS A 104 -0.29 14.45 4.63
CA HIS A 104 -1.30 15.37 4.10
C HIS A 104 -0.64 16.63 3.53
N LYS A 105 0.45 17.09 4.13
CA LYS A 105 1.20 18.26 3.65
C LYS A 105 1.94 18.02 2.33
N PHE A 106 2.56 16.85 2.15
CA PHE A 106 3.49 16.64 1.04
C PHE A 106 3.03 15.64 -0.02
N LYS A 107 1.92 14.95 0.24
CA LYS A 107 1.34 13.99 -0.68
C LYS A 107 -0.15 14.16 -0.82
N GLY A 108 -0.93 13.91 0.22
CA GLY A 108 -2.40 13.90 0.15
C GLY A 108 -3.02 13.10 1.29
N TYR A 109 -4.32 12.83 1.20
CA TYR A 109 -5.09 12.16 2.25
C TYR A 109 -4.65 10.70 2.48
N THR A 110 -4.95 10.23 3.69
CA THR A 110 -4.85 8.82 4.11
C THR A 110 -6.23 8.31 4.49
N VAL A 111 -6.54 7.06 4.13
CA VAL A 111 -7.78 6.39 4.60
C VAL A 111 -7.59 5.91 6.04
N MET A 112 -6.44 5.30 6.32
CA MET A 112 -6.05 4.84 7.65
C MET A 112 -5.30 5.93 8.41
N THR A 113 -5.60 6.07 9.70
CA THR A 113 -4.85 6.94 10.62
C THR A 113 -3.40 6.48 10.78
N GLU A 114 -2.51 7.38 11.20
CA GLU A 114 -1.10 7.02 11.42
C GLU A 114 -0.92 5.87 12.42
N ASP A 115 -1.70 5.83 13.50
CA ASP A 115 -1.66 4.74 14.49
C ASP A 115 -2.06 3.39 13.88
N GLU A 116 -3.08 3.35 13.04
CA GLU A 116 -3.48 2.13 12.33
C GLU A 116 -2.40 1.67 11.33
N ARG A 117 -1.73 2.62 10.67
CA ARG A 117 -0.61 2.32 9.75
C ARG A 117 0.61 1.81 10.51
N TYR A 118 0.90 2.37 11.68
CA TYR A 118 1.95 1.88 12.58
C TYR A 118 1.68 0.44 13.02
N ASP A 119 0.47 0.17 13.50
CA ASP A 119 0.07 -1.15 13.99
C ASP A 119 0.12 -2.21 12.88
N ALA A 120 -0.40 -1.87 11.68
CA ALA A 120 -0.37 -2.75 10.51
C ALA A 120 1.06 -3.23 10.17
N LEU A 121 2.06 -2.37 10.30
CA LEU A 121 3.45 -2.74 10.04
C LEU A 121 4.06 -3.63 11.10
N THR A 122 3.66 -3.49 12.36
CA THR A 122 4.16 -4.38 13.43
C THR A 122 3.81 -5.84 13.19
N HIS A 123 2.76 -6.09 12.39
CA HIS A 123 2.31 -7.42 12.00
C HIS A 123 2.87 -7.93 10.67
N CYS A 124 3.69 -7.13 9.98
CA CYS A 124 4.33 -7.57 8.76
C CYS A 124 5.47 -8.56 9.06
N ARG A 125 5.40 -9.75 8.45
CA ARG A 125 6.36 -10.86 8.64
C ARG A 125 7.84 -10.48 8.53
N TYR A 126 8.15 -9.48 7.71
CA TYR A 126 9.53 -9.14 7.34
C TYR A 126 10.12 -8.00 8.17
N VAL A 127 9.29 -7.31 8.96
CA VAL A 127 9.68 -6.12 9.72
C VAL A 127 10.24 -6.52 11.08
N ASP A 128 11.38 -5.96 11.46
CA ASP A 128 11.97 -6.17 12.78
C ASP A 128 11.72 -4.98 13.72
N GLU A 129 11.69 -3.76 13.17
CA GLU A 129 11.59 -2.51 13.92
C GLU A 129 10.75 -1.47 13.16
N VAL A 130 9.80 -0.80 13.83
CA VAL A 130 8.97 0.26 13.24
C VAL A 130 9.35 1.62 13.82
N VAL A 131 9.69 2.59 12.96
CA VAL A 131 9.94 3.99 13.32
C VAL A 131 8.68 4.79 13.02
N ARG A 132 8.07 5.35 14.07
CA ARG A 132 6.93 6.28 13.96
C ARG A 132 7.43 7.69 13.65
N ASP A 133 6.54 8.51 13.09
CA ASP A 133 6.83 9.90 12.70
C ASP A 133 8.15 10.01 11.89
N ALA A 134 8.26 9.16 10.86
CA ALA A 134 9.42 9.15 10.00
C ALA A 134 9.51 10.46 9.19
N PRO A 135 10.73 11.01 9.01
CA PRO A 135 10.91 12.26 8.30
C PRO A 135 10.65 12.09 6.80
N TRP A 136 10.15 13.14 6.15
CA TRP A 136 9.93 13.17 4.69
C TRP A 136 11.23 13.08 3.87
N THR A 137 12.32 13.61 4.41
CA THR A 137 13.65 13.54 3.81
C THR A 137 14.66 13.11 4.87
N LEU A 138 15.44 12.07 4.56
CA LEU A 138 16.37 11.46 5.51
C LEU A 138 17.56 12.37 5.79
N SER A 139 17.69 12.83 7.03
CA SER A 139 18.84 13.61 7.47
C SER A 139 20.02 12.71 7.88
N THR A 140 21.24 13.27 7.90
CA THR A 140 22.42 12.49 8.34
C THR A 140 22.33 12.11 9.82
N GLU A 141 21.65 12.93 10.62
CA GLU A 141 21.37 12.70 12.03
C GLU A 141 20.43 11.52 12.21
N PHE A 142 19.39 11.41 11.38
CA PHE A 142 18.45 10.29 11.39
C PHE A 142 19.16 8.98 11.04
N LEU A 143 19.96 8.98 9.97
CA LEU A 143 20.77 7.81 9.56
C LEU A 143 21.71 7.36 10.70
N LYS A 144 22.39 8.30 11.37
CA LYS A 144 23.28 8.02 12.50
C LYS A 144 22.56 7.57 13.76
N LYS A 145 21.36 8.10 14.03
CA LYS A 145 20.53 7.76 15.19
C LYS A 145 20.02 6.33 15.12
N HIS A 146 19.58 5.90 13.95
CA HIS A 146 19.05 4.55 13.72
C HIS A 146 20.09 3.55 13.22
N LYS A 147 21.34 3.99 13.06
CA LYS A 147 22.48 3.18 12.59
C LYS A 147 22.18 2.51 11.25
N ILE A 148 21.65 3.29 10.30
CA ILE A 148 21.19 2.80 8.99
C ILE A 148 22.40 2.59 8.07
N ASP A 149 22.56 1.37 7.55
CA ASP A 149 23.59 1.03 6.57
C ASP A 149 23.11 1.32 5.14
N PHE A 150 21.87 0.94 4.82
CA PHE A 150 21.27 1.07 3.49
C PHE A 150 19.80 1.49 3.57
N VAL A 151 19.30 2.14 2.52
CA VAL A 151 17.90 2.57 2.37
C VAL A 151 17.28 1.83 1.18
N ALA A 152 16.12 1.23 1.39
CA ALA A 152 15.39 0.44 0.41
C ALA A 152 14.07 1.10 0.00
N HIS A 153 13.93 1.43 -1.29
CA HIS A 153 12.71 1.94 -1.90
C HIS A 153 12.69 1.57 -3.39
N ASP A 154 11.58 1.78 -4.10
CA ASP A 154 11.59 1.72 -5.57
C ASP A 154 12.49 2.80 -6.20
N ASP A 155 13.05 2.51 -7.37
CA ASP A 155 14.08 3.36 -8.01
C ASP A 155 13.49 4.59 -8.74
N ILE A 156 12.17 4.74 -8.73
CA ILE A 156 11.50 5.87 -9.37
C ILE A 156 11.85 7.14 -8.57
N PRO A 157 12.31 8.22 -9.21
CA PRO A 157 12.55 9.49 -8.54
C PRO A 157 11.31 9.96 -7.77
N TYR A 158 11.46 10.18 -6.47
CA TYR A 158 10.35 10.59 -5.64
C TYR A 158 10.30 12.12 -5.57
N THR A 159 9.53 12.72 -6.49
CA THR A 159 9.37 14.17 -6.60
C THR A 159 8.39 14.69 -5.55
N SER A 160 8.84 15.59 -4.67
CA SER A 160 7.97 16.24 -3.68
C SER A 160 8.58 17.56 -3.21
N ALA A 161 7.73 18.56 -2.98
CA ALA A 161 8.05 19.81 -2.27
C ALA A 161 9.35 20.53 -2.71
N GLY A 162 9.60 20.62 -4.02
CA GLY A 162 10.78 21.29 -4.57
C GLY A 162 12.04 20.43 -4.65
N SER A 163 11.95 19.13 -4.35
CA SER A 163 12.98 18.14 -4.66
C SER A 163 12.59 17.29 -5.87
N GLU A 164 13.53 17.11 -6.80
CA GLU A 164 13.38 16.19 -7.94
C GLU A 164 13.43 14.72 -7.51
N ASP A 165 14.16 14.43 -6.43
CA ASP A 165 14.24 13.10 -5.81
C ASP A 165 14.71 13.22 -4.37
N VAL A 166 13.83 12.95 -3.40
CA VAL A 166 14.19 12.99 -1.96
C VAL A 166 15.24 11.94 -1.57
N TYR A 167 15.52 10.94 -2.43
CA TYR A 167 16.56 9.93 -2.20
C TYR A 167 17.87 10.23 -2.92
N LYS A 168 17.99 11.36 -3.64
CA LYS A 168 19.17 11.68 -4.45
C LYS A 168 20.48 11.60 -3.66
N HIS A 169 20.54 12.22 -2.49
CA HIS A 169 21.74 12.20 -1.63
C HIS A 169 22.06 10.80 -1.08
N ILE A 170 21.04 9.96 -0.90
CA ILE A 170 21.20 8.57 -0.47
C ILE A 170 21.77 7.70 -1.60
N LYS A 171 21.29 7.92 -2.84
CA LYS A 171 21.81 7.29 -4.06
C LYS A 171 23.27 7.70 -4.30
N GLU A 172 23.57 8.99 -4.23
CA GLU A 172 24.94 9.53 -4.37
C GLU A 172 25.90 8.99 -3.28
N ALA A 173 25.40 8.77 -2.06
CA ALA A 173 26.18 8.19 -0.96
C ALA A 173 26.41 6.67 -1.07
N GLY A 174 25.91 6.02 -2.14
CA GLY A 174 26.00 4.57 -2.37
C GLY A 174 25.25 3.74 -1.35
N MET A 175 24.23 4.32 -0.69
CA MET A 175 23.44 3.68 0.37
C MET A 175 22.09 3.16 -0.12
N PHE A 176 21.67 3.51 -1.33
CA PHE A 176 20.37 3.12 -1.86
C PHE A 176 20.38 1.69 -2.43
N VAL A 177 19.36 0.91 -2.10
CA VAL A 177 19.10 -0.42 -2.65
C VAL A 177 17.68 -0.46 -3.24
N ALA A 178 17.58 -0.60 -4.56
CA ALA A 178 16.30 -0.58 -5.25
C ALA A 178 15.45 -1.82 -4.94
N THR A 179 14.13 -1.61 -4.84
CA THR A 179 13.11 -2.65 -4.77
C THR A 179 12.14 -2.52 -5.94
N GLU A 180 11.46 -3.62 -6.28
CA GLU A 180 10.49 -3.66 -7.37
C GLU A 180 9.07 -3.51 -6.86
N ARG A 181 8.28 -2.69 -7.56
CA ARG A 181 6.84 -2.53 -7.29
C ARG A 181 6.08 -3.79 -7.70
N THR A 182 4.99 -4.07 -6.99
CA THR A 182 4.10 -5.17 -7.37
C THR A 182 2.99 -4.66 -8.29
N GLU A 183 2.92 -5.16 -9.52
CA GLU A 183 1.86 -4.80 -10.47
C GLU A 183 0.48 -5.27 -10.00
N GLY A 184 -0.56 -4.51 -10.37
CA GLY A 184 -1.96 -4.87 -10.12
C GLY A 184 -2.44 -4.67 -8.67
N ILE A 185 -1.64 -4.03 -7.82
CA ILE A 185 -2.06 -3.62 -6.47
C ILE A 185 -1.43 -2.29 -6.04
N SER A 186 -2.26 -1.38 -5.55
CA SER A 186 -1.86 -0.13 -4.91
C SER A 186 -3.00 0.40 -4.03
N THR A 187 -2.71 1.30 -3.10
CA THR A 187 -3.71 2.01 -2.31
C THR A 187 -4.76 2.67 -3.21
N SER A 188 -4.33 3.39 -4.25
CA SER A 188 -5.23 4.05 -5.20
C SER A 188 -6.13 3.06 -5.94
N ASP A 189 -5.62 1.90 -6.34
CA ASP A 189 -6.42 0.87 -7.00
C ASP A 189 -7.43 0.24 -6.03
N LEU A 190 -7.07 -0.01 -4.77
CA LEU A 190 -8.02 -0.46 -3.75
C LEU A 190 -9.15 0.57 -3.53
N ILE A 191 -8.80 1.86 -3.41
CA ILE A 191 -9.78 2.94 -3.29
C ILE A 191 -10.67 2.99 -4.54
N THR A 192 -10.07 2.91 -5.73
CA THR A 192 -10.80 2.93 -7.01
C THR A 192 -11.86 1.83 -7.07
N ARG A 193 -11.51 0.61 -6.67
CA ARG A 193 -12.44 -0.53 -6.65
C ARG A 193 -13.61 -0.27 -5.71
N ILE A 194 -13.33 0.19 -4.49
CA ILE A 194 -14.37 0.49 -3.48
C ILE A 194 -15.30 1.60 -3.96
N VAL A 195 -14.75 2.71 -4.45
CA VAL A 195 -15.53 3.87 -4.90
C VAL A 195 -16.39 3.50 -6.12
N ARG A 196 -15.82 2.76 -7.09
CA ARG A 196 -16.56 2.30 -8.27
C ARG A 196 -17.75 1.41 -7.89
N ASP A 197 -17.54 0.45 -7.01
CA ASP A 197 -18.59 -0.47 -6.58
C ASP A 197 -19.67 0.25 -5.75
N TYR A 198 -19.26 1.21 -4.92
CA TYR A 198 -20.18 2.05 -4.16
C TYR A 198 -21.04 2.94 -5.07
N ASP A 199 -20.45 3.56 -6.09
CA ASP A 199 -21.17 4.37 -7.07
C ASP A 199 -22.19 3.52 -7.85
N ILE A 200 -21.80 2.31 -8.29
CA ILE A 200 -22.72 1.35 -8.91
C ILE A 200 -23.88 0.98 -7.96
N TYR A 201 -23.57 0.72 -6.69
CA TYR A 201 -24.57 0.41 -5.66
C TYR A 201 -25.56 1.56 -5.48
N VAL A 202 -25.08 2.80 -5.29
CA VAL A 202 -25.93 3.98 -5.08
C VAL A 202 -26.90 4.14 -6.25
N ARG A 203 -26.41 4.09 -7.48
CA ARG A 203 -27.26 4.24 -8.69
C ARG A 203 -28.39 3.22 -8.76
N ARG A 204 -28.06 1.93 -8.56
CA ARG A 204 -29.07 0.85 -8.65
C ARG A 204 -30.17 1.03 -7.62
N ASN A 205 -29.82 1.49 -6.42
CA ASN A 205 -30.82 1.71 -5.38
C ASN A 205 -31.65 2.97 -5.62
N LEU A 206 -31.04 4.06 -6.11
CA LEU A 206 -31.81 5.24 -6.54
C LEU A 206 -32.81 4.89 -7.65
N GLN A 207 -32.42 4.08 -8.64
CA GLN A 207 -33.33 3.59 -9.70
C GLN A 207 -34.48 2.72 -9.17
N ARG A 208 -34.26 2.03 -8.04
CA ARG A 208 -35.29 1.24 -7.35
C ARG A 208 -36.22 2.08 -6.47
N GLY A 209 -35.99 3.39 -6.39
CA GLY A 209 -36.82 4.33 -5.65
C GLY A 209 -36.35 4.65 -4.23
N TYR A 210 -35.18 4.15 -3.81
CA TYR A 210 -34.58 4.59 -2.55
C TYR A 210 -34.12 6.05 -2.66
N THR A 211 -34.24 6.79 -1.57
CA THR A 211 -33.79 8.18 -1.48
C THR A 211 -32.31 8.27 -1.11
N ALA A 212 -31.65 9.37 -1.47
CA ALA A 212 -30.25 9.61 -1.10
C ALA A 212 -30.03 9.62 0.42
N ARG A 213 -31.04 10.03 1.20
CA ARG A 213 -31.02 10.02 2.66
C ARG A 213 -31.03 8.60 3.24
N GLU A 214 -31.78 7.69 2.62
CA GLU A 214 -31.82 6.28 3.01
C GLU A 214 -30.51 5.54 2.67
N LEU A 215 -29.83 5.98 1.63
CA LEU A 215 -28.54 5.42 1.20
C LEU A 215 -27.33 6.08 1.88
N ASN A 216 -27.56 6.99 2.84
CA ASN A 216 -26.52 7.78 3.51
C ASN A 216 -25.52 8.44 2.55
N VAL A 217 -25.97 8.78 1.33
CA VAL A 217 -25.14 9.48 0.35
C VAL A 217 -25.20 10.95 0.69
N GLY A 218 -24.17 11.46 1.37
CA GLY A 218 -24.04 12.87 1.68
C GLY A 218 -24.12 13.72 0.40
N PHE A 219 -25.19 14.50 0.27
CA PHE A 219 -25.42 15.61 -0.67
C PHE A 219 -24.72 15.54 -2.05
N ILE A 220 -24.80 14.41 -2.75
CA ILE A 220 -24.52 14.38 -4.20
C ILE A 220 -25.72 15.04 -4.90
N LYS A 221 -25.61 16.36 -5.08
CA LYS A 221 -26.51 17.29 -5.83
C LYS A 221 -27.86 16.70 -6.22
N GLU A 222 -28.81 16.82 -5.30
CA GLU A 222 -30.24 16.52 -5.44
C GLU A 222 -30.87 17.14 -6.72
N ASN A 223 -30.33 18.27 -7.19
CA ASN A 223 -30.80 18.98 -8.38
C ASN A 223 -30.49 18.29 -9.72
N THR A 224 -29.44 17.48 -9.83
CA THR A 224 -29.12 16.78 -11.09
C THR A 224 -30.08 15.61 -11.34
N TYR A 225 -30.56 14.98 -10.26
CA TYR A 225 -31.44 13.81 -10.32
C TYR A 225 -32.92 14.15 -10.52
N ARG A 226 -33.40 15.30 -9.99
CA ARG A 226 -34.76 15.78 -10.24
C ARG A 226 -35.03 16.05 -11.72
N LEU A 227 -34.03 16.58 -12.45
CA LEU A 227 -34.14 16.78 -13.90
C LEU A 227 -34.26 15.44 -14.65
N GLN A 228 -33.52 14.42 -14.23
CA GLN A 228 -33.51 13.11 -14.90
C GLN A 228 -34.84 12.37 -14.72
N ASN A 229 -35.41 12.37 -13.51
CA ASN A 229 -36.73 11.78 -13.26
C ASN A 229 -37.86 12.47 -14.03
N GLN A 230 -37.73 13.77 -14.32
CA GLN A 230 -38.66 14.49 -15.19
C GLN A 230 -38.55 14.04 -16.65
N VAL A 231 -37.33 13.77 -17.13
CA VAL A 231 -37.07 13.24 -18.48
C VAL A 231 -37.62 11.82 -18.63
N ASP A 232 -37.50 10.97 -17.62
CA ASP A 232 -38.01 9.59 -17.66
C ASP A 232 -39.54 9.51 -17.53
N LYS A 233 -40.17 10.38 -16.74
CA LYS A 233 -41.64 10.58 -16.79
C LYS A 233 -42.11 11.05 -18.16
N MET A 234 -41.31 11.87 -18.84
CA MET A 234 -41.61 12.34 -20.19
C MET A 234 -41.50 11.21 -21.23
N LYS A 235 -40.55 10.27 -21.06
CA LYS A 235 -40.47 9.03 -21.87
C LYS A 235 -41.72 8.16 -21.76
N GLU A 236 -42.22 7.96 -20.54
CA GLU A 236 -43.37 7.08 -20.29
C GLU A 236 -44.67 7.68 -20.83
N THR A 237 -44.82 9.00 -20.71
CA THR A 237 -45.94 9.77 -21.28
C THR A 237 -45.90 9.77 -22.81
N VAL A 238 -44.69 9.78 -23.41
CA VAL A 238 -44.51 9.70 -24.87
C VAL A 238 -44.78 8.29 -25.41
N ARG A 239 -44.52 7.25 -24.61
CA ARG A 239 -44.83 5.85 -24.95
C ARG A 239 -46.34 5.57 -25.00
N THR A 240 -47.15 6.34 -24.28
CA THR A 240 -48.63 6.22 -24.31
C THR A 240 -49.26 6.93 -25.51
N VAL A 241 -48.51 7.79 -26.21
CA VAL A 241 -48.94 8.46 -27.45
C VAL A 241 -48.30 7.75 -28.64
N GLU A 242 -48.58 6.46 -28.77
CA GLU A 242 -48.21 5.65 -29.93
C GLU A 242 -49.10 6.04 -31.11
N GLU A 243 -48.60 6.93 -31.96
CA GLU A 243 -48.70 6.78 -33.42
C GLU A 243 -47.87 7.81 -34.20
N LYS A 244 -47.31 8.85 -33.55
CA LYS A 244 -46.71 9.97 -34.29
C LYS A 244 -45.22 10.27 -34.14
N SER A 245 -44.37 9.38 -33.62
CA SER A 245 -42.94 9.39 -34.02
C SER A 245 -42.10 8.23 -33.49
N LYS A 246 -41.96 7.16 -34.29
CA LYS A 246 -40.83 6.22 -34.16
C LYS A 246 -39.46 6.95 -34.19
N HIS A 247 -39.40 8.07 -34.90
CA HIS A 247 -38.23 8.95 -34.94
C HIS A 247 -37.91 9.66 -33.62
N PHE A 248 -38.89 9.85 -32.75
CA PHE A 248 -38.70 10.51 -31.45
C PHE A 248 -38.30 9.49 -30.39
N VAL A 249 -38.89 8.28 -30.40
CA VAL A 249 -38.49 7.16 -29.53
C VAL A 249 -37.01 6.81 -29.77
N ASN A 250 -36.59 6.63 -31.02
CA ASN A 250 -35.17 6.36 -31.34
C ASN A 250 -34.25 7.50 -30.91
N ARG A 251 -34.67 8.77 -31.10
CA ARG A 251 -33.89 9.96 -30.67
C ARG A 251 -33.81 10.07 -29.15
N VAL A 252 -34.82 9.59 -28.42
CA VAL A 252 -34.86 9.60 -26.95
C VAL A 252 -34.08 8.41 -26.38
N GLU A 253 -34.06 7.26 -27.05
CA GLU A 253 -33.18 6.13 -26.73
C GLU A 253 -31.71 6.47 -27.00
N GLU A 254 -31.39 7.08 -28.15
CA GLU A 254 -30.03 7.59 -28.44
C GLU A 254 -29.61 8.63 -27.42
N LYS A 255 -30.47 9.60 -27.09
CA LYS A 255 -30.18 10.58 -26.02
C LYS A 255 -30.07 9.93 -24.64
N SER A 256 -30.80 8.86 -24.38
CA SER A 256 -30.70 8.09 -23.14
C SER A 256 -29.38 7.36 -23.02
N GLN A 257 -28.94 6.69 -24.09
CA GLN A 257 -27.64 6.03 -24.15
C GLN A 257 -26.50 7.06 -24.09
N ASP A 258 -26.65 8.19 -24.79
CA ASP A 258 -25.73 9.33 -24.74
C ASP A 258 -25.66 9.94 -23.33
N LEU A 259 -26.77 10.04 -22.61
CA LEU A 259 -26.78 10.47 -21.21
C LEU A 259 -26.10 9.45 -20.29
N ILE A 260 -26.31 8.16 -20.49
CA ILE A 260 -25.63 7.11 -19.73
C ILE A 260 -24.11 7.16 -20.00
N HIS A 261 -23.69 7.28 -21.26
CA HIS A 261 -22.27 7.39 -21.61
C HIS A 261 -21.63 8.67 -21.07
N LYS A 262 -22.25 9.84 -21.27
CA LYS A 262 -21.79 11.11 -20.68
C LYS A 262 -21.71 11.06 -19.16
N TRP A 263 -22.54 10.24 -18.54
CA TRP A 263 -22.57 10.12 -17.09
C TRP A 263 -21.59 9.08 -16.57
N GLU A 264 -21.33 8.00 -17.30
CA GLU A 264 -20.17 7.12 -17.06
C GLU A 264 -18.85 7.88 -17.21
N GLU A 265 -18.74 8.77 -18.20
CA GLU A 265 -17.61 9.68 -18.34
C GLU A 265 -17.47 10.60 -17.12
N LYS A 266 -18.56 11.22 -16.66
CA LYS A 266 -18.55 12.05 -15.44
C LYS A 266 -18.24 11.27 -14.17
N SER A 267 -18.64 10.01 -14.07
CA SER A 267 -18.28 9.14 -12.93
C SER A 267 -16.82 8.75 -12.98
N ARG A 268 -16.28 8.42 -14.17
CA ARG A 268 -14.84 8.19 -14.35
C ARG A 268 -14.03 9.44 -13.98
N GLU A 269 -14.50 10.62 -14.39
CA GLU A 269 -13.94 11.91 -14.01
C GLU A 269 -14.03 12.15 -12.50
N PHE A 270 -15.18 11.91 -11.87
CA PHE A 270 -15.34 12.02 -10.41
C PHE A 270 -14.39 11.09 -9.64
N ILE A 271 -14.26 9.83 -10.07
CA ILE A 271 -13.32 8.87 -9.47
C ILE A 271 -11.88 9.36 -9.66
N GLY A 272 -11.53 9.87 -10.84
CA GLY A 272 -10.22 10.48 -11.10
C GLY A 272 -9.92 11.61 -10.12
N ASN A 273 -10.81 12.60 -10.05
CA ASN A 273 -10.67 13.75 -9.16
C ASN A 273 -10.65 13.34 -7.67
N PHE A 274 -11.39 12.31 -7.28
CA PHE A 274 -11.35 11.79 -5.91
C PHE A 274 -10.01 11.12 -5.59
N LEU A 275 -9.40 10.41 -6.55
CA LEU A 275 -8.10 9.77 -6.35
C LEU A 275 -6.95 10.77 -6.30
N GLU A 276 -7.08 11.91 -6.97
CA GLU A 276 -6.11 13.03 -6.86
C GLU A 276 -5.97 13.49 -5.41
N LEU A 277 -7.03 13.43 -4.59
CA LEU A 277 -6.95 13.74 -3.15
C LEU A 277 -5.94 12.87 -2.39
N PHE A 278 -5.65 11.66 -2.87
CA PHE A 278 -4.72 10.72 -2.24
C PHE A 278 -3.33 10.72 -2.91
N GLY A 279 -3.17 11.48 -4.01
CA GLY A 279 -1.93 11.64 -4.76
C GLY A 279 -1.35 13.05 -4.60
N PRO A 280 -0.16 13.33 -5.17
CA PRO A 280 0.61 14.58 -4.95
C PRO A 280 -0.16 15.90 -5.14
N ASP A 281 -1.18 15.91 -6.00
CA ASP A 281 -2.02 17.07 -6.27
C ASP A 281 -3.09 17.33 -5.19
N GLY A 282 -3.26 16.40 -4.24
CA GLY A 282 -4.13 16.49 -3.07
C GLY A 282 -3.43 17.02 -1.80
N ALA A 283 -2.18 17.48 -1.92
CA ALA A 283 -1.43 18.08 -0.83
C ALA A 283 -2.11 19.36 -0.30
N TRP A 284 -2.05 19.58 1.02
CA TRP A 284 -2.70 20.74 1.64
C TRP A 284 -1.88 22.02 1.41
N ASP A 285 -2.49 23.01 0.77
CA ASP A 285 -1.97 24.39 0.73
C ASP A 285 -2.20 25.02 2.11
N TYR A 286 -1.11 25.31 2.83
CA TYR A 286 -1.12 26.09 4.08
C TYR A 286 -0.87 27.57 3.80
#